data_AF-A0AAU9LW86-F1
#
_entry.id   AF-A0AAU9LW86-F1
#
_cell.length_a   1.000
_cell.length_b   1.000
_cell.length_c   1.000
_cell.angle_alpha   90.00
_cell.angle_beta   90.00
_cell.angle_gamma   90.00
#
_symmetry.space_group_name_H-M   'P 1'
#
loop_
_entity.id
_entity.type
_entity.pdbx_description
1 polymer ?
#
loop_
_entity_poly.entity_id
_entity_poly.type
_entity_poly.pdbx_seq_one_letter_code
_entity_poly.pdbx_strand_id
1 'polypeptide(L)'
;MVEKCLTEWEIENVFTISVDNASANDVAIDFLKKSFQNSNKCLLNGKWMHIRCIAHILNLVVQDGIKKVDKAVEIVQWAVKWIRQSPSRIHKFTEFAKVANPGITKHLKRDVPTRWNSNYHMLEIAQAYEKTFERYDLEEFDFRYEIEKAGLSIPSSSDWERVRNGSINDTIDYEKDWEENQQIDRELSKMK
;
A
#
# COMPACT_ATOMS: atom_id res chain seq x y z
N MET A 1 -2.91 27.91 -7.98
CA MET A 1 -2.48 26.90 -8.98
C MET A 1 -3.68 26.29 -9.70
N VAL A 2 -4.62 25.65 -9.00
CA VAL A 2 -5.84 25.04 -9.61
C VAL A 2 -6.71 26.06 -10.36
N GLU A 3 -7.02 27.21 -9.75
CA GLU A 3 -7.81 28.29 -10.38
C GLU A 3 -7.18 28.82 -11.68
N LYS A 4 -5.85 28.90 -11.73
CA LYS A 4 -5.11 29.30 -12.93
C LYS A 4 -5.29 28.29 -14.05
N CYS A 5 -5.14 26.99 -13.76
CA CYS A 5 -5.36 25.92 -14.73
C CYS A 5 -6.81 25.91 -15.25
N LEU A 6 -7.79 26.10 -14.37
CA LEU A 6 -9.20 26.18 -14.79
C LEU A 6 -9.46 27.36 -15.72
N THR A 7 -8.81 28.50 -15.46
CA THR A 7 -8.90 29.69 -16.33
C THR A 7 -8.20 29.44 -17.67
N GLU A 8 -6.99 28.89 -17.67
CA GLU A 8 -6.23 28.56 -18.89
C GLU A 8 -6.92 27.51 -19.76
N TRP A 9 -7.68 26.60 -19.16
CA TRP A 9 -8.43 25.55 -19.86
C TRP A 9 -9.88 25.97 -20.18
N GLU A 10 -10.26 27.21 -19.89
CA GLU A 10 -11.61 27.74 -20.13
C GLU A 10 -12.71 26.91 -19.44
N ILE A 11 -12.40 26.31 -18.29
CA ILE A 11 -13.36 25.56 -17.48
C ILE A 11 -14.06 26.53 -16.52
N GLU A 12 -15.26 26.95 -16.90
CA GLU A 12 -16.01 27.96 -16.15
C GLU A 12 -16.88 27.39 -15.04
N ASN A 13 -17.40 26.16 -15.19
CA ASN A 13 -18.34 25.55 -14.26
C ASN A 13 -17.73 24.29 -13.63
N VAL A 14 -17.41 24.36 -12.34
CA VAL A 14 -16.85 23.23 -11.59
C VAL A 14 -17.93 22.63 -10.69
N PHE A 15 -18.23 21.35 -10.92
CA PHE A 15 -19.15 20.59 -10.06
C PHE A 15 -18.42 19.99 -8.86
N THR A 16 -17.33 19.25 -9.14
CA THR A 16 -16.59 18.48 -8.15
C THR A 16 -15.11 18.46 -8.50
N ILE A 17 -14.28 18.50 -7.46
CA ILE A 17 -12.84 18.26 -7.53
C ILE A 17 -12.54 17.04 -6.63
N SER A 18 -11.83 16.06 -7.20
CA SER A 18 -11.36 14.90 -6.45
C SER A 18 -9.88 15.07 -6.11
N VAL A 19 -9.56 14.99 -4.82
CA VAL A 19 -8.19 15.12 -4.27
C VAL A 19 -7.95 14.04 -3.22
N ASP A 20 -6.67 13.75 -2.91
CA ASP A 20 -6.32 12.79 -1.87
C ASP A 20 -6.73 13.27 -0.47
N ASN A 21 -6.73 12.36 0.51
CA ASN A 21 -7.25 12.62 1.85
C ASN A 21 -6.22 13.33 2.75
N ALA A 22 -5.64 14.42 2.25
CA ALA A 22 -4.72 15.27 2.99
C ALA A 22 -5.45 16.52 3.52
N SER A 23 -5.15 16.93 4.75
CA SER A 23 -5.74 18.12 5.36
C SER A 23 -5.45 19.41 4.60
N ALA A 24 -4.30 19.50 3.94
CA ALA A 24 -3.95 20.63 3.08
C ALA A 24 -4.96 20.83 1.93
N ASN A 25 -5.56 19.74 1.44
CA ASN A 25 -6.55 19.80 0.38
C ASN A 25 -7.89 20.36 0.86
N ASP A 26 -8.25 20.17 2.13
CA ASP A 26 -9.45 20.79 2.68
C ASP A 26 -9.36 22.31 2.62
N VAL A 27 -8.21 22.85 3.05
CA VAL A 27 -7.93 24.29 3.00
C VAL A 27 -7.94 24.81 1.57
N ALA A 28 -7.34 24.07 0.63
CA ALA A 28 -7.30 24.45 -0.77
C ALA A 28 -8.69 24.44 -1.42
N ILE A 29 -9.51 23.41 -1.14
CA ILE A 29 -10.87 23.32 -1.68
C ILE A 29 -11.78 24.37 -1.05
N ASP A 30 -11.64 24.66 0.25
CA ASP A 30 -12.40 25.74 0.89
C ASP A 30 -12.09 27.11 0.28
N PHE A 31 -10.82 27.35 -0.05
CA PHE A 31 -10.41 28.56 -0.77
C PHE A 31 -11.05 28.62 -2.17
N LEU A 32 -10.96 27.53 -2.93
CA LEU A 32 -11.54 27.44 -4.28
C LEU A 32 -13.05 27.62 -4.27
N LYS A 33 -13.74 27.01 -3.30
CA LYS A 33 -15.19 27.13 -3.11
C LYS A 33 -15.60 28.58 -2.89
N LYS A 34 -14.87 29.31 -2.05
CA LYS A 34 -15.12 30.75 -1.83
C LYS A 34 -14.89 31.56 -3.10
N SER A 35 -13.80 31.31 -3.84
CA SER A 35 -13.52 32.01 -5.10
C SER A 35 -14.62 31.78 -6.14
N PHE A 36 -15.05 30.54 -6.32
CA PHE A 36 -16.10 30.18 -7.29
C PHE A 36 -17.48 30.68 -6.89
N GLN A 37 -17.79 30.76 -5.60
CA GLN A 37 -19.02 31.39 -5.12
C GLN A 37 -19.04 32.90 -5.44
N ASN A 38 -17.91 33.59 -5.24
CA ASN A 38 -17.79 35.02 -5.57
C ASN A 38 -17.91 35.33 -7.06
N SER A 39 -17.52 34.36 -7.91
CA SER A 39 -17.56 34.51 -9.38
C SER A 39 -18.77 33.84 -10.03
N ASN A 40 -19.73 33.33 -9.23
CA ASN A 40 -20.94 32.62 -9.69
C ASN A 40 -20.67 31.40 -10.59
N LYS A 41 -19.48 30.79 -10.43
CA LYS A 41 -18.94 29.64 -11.19
C LYS A 41 -19.16 28.29 -10.49
N CYS A 42 -19.93 28.30 -9.41
CA CYS A 42 -20.03 27.22 -8.45
C CYS A 42 -21.40 26.53 -8.56
N LEU A 43 -21.43 25.34 -9.17
CA LEU A 43 -22.67 24.57 -9.31
C LEU A 43 -23.19 24.12 -7.93
N LEU A 44 -24.51 24.18 -7.73
CA LEU A 44 -25.19 23.78 -6.48
C LEU A 44 -24.56 24.39 -5.21
N ASN A 45 -24.10 25.66 -5.29
CA ASN A 45 -23.42 26.37 -4.20
C ASN A 45 -22.17 25.65 -3.64
N GLY A 46 -21.58 24.74 -4.42
CA GLY A 46 -20.38 23.99 -4.05
C GLY A 46 -20.64 22.95 -2.97
N LYS A 47 -21.88 22.45 -2.86
CA LYS A 47 -22.26 21.39 -1.91
C LYS A 47 -21.39 20.13 -2.09
N TRP A 48 -21.07 19.78 -3.33
CA TRP A 48 -20.32 18.56 -3.70
C TRP A 48 -18.96 18.88 -4.33
N MET A 49 -18.41 20.04 -4.02
CA MET A 49 -17.16 20.51 -4.63
C MET A 49 -15.94 19.67 -4.21
N HIS A 50 -16.00 19.04 -3.04
CA HIS A 50 -14.96 18.15 -2.56
C HIS A 50 -15.45 16.69 -2.58
N ILE A 51 -14.77 15.83 -3.32
CA ILE A 51 -14.84 14.38 -3.13
C ILE A 51 -13.44 13.87 -2.81
N ARG A 52 -13.33 12.96 -1.84
CA ARG A 52 -12.06 12.31 -1.52
C ARG A 52 -11.76 11.23 -2.56
N CYS A 53 -10.50 11.10 -2.93
CA CYS A 53 -10.06 10.08 -3.87
C CYS A 53 -10.29 8.67 -3.31
N ILE A 54 -11.17 7.89 -3.95
CA ILE A 54 -11.48 6.50 -3.55
C ILE A 54 -10.22 5.63 -3.56
N ALA A 55 -9.34 5.80 -4.56
CA ALA A 55 -8.09 5.05 -4.62
C ALA A 55 -7.19 5.32 -3.40
N HIS A 56 -7.21 6.53 -2.85
CA HIS A 56 -6.50 6.87 -1.63
C HIS A 56 -7.15 6.24 -0.40
N ILE A 57 -8.50 6.26 -0.31
CA ILE A 57 -9.24 5.59 0.76
C ILE A 57 -8.94 4.09 0.76
N LEU A 58 -8.98 3.44 -0.41
CA LEU A 58 -8.61 2.04 -0.56
C LEU A 58 -7.17 1.77 -0.11
N ASN A 59 -6.24 2.67 -0.45
CA ASN A 59 -4.86 2.56 0.04
C ASN A 59 -4.81 2.62 1.56
N LEU A 60 -5.51 3.54 2.21
CA LEU A 60 -5.55 3.63 3.68
C LEU A 60 -6.08 2.33 4.31
N VAL A 61 -7.19 1.80 3.78
CA VAL A 61 -7.80 0.55 4.28
C VAL A 61 -6.84 -0.62 4.10
N VAL A 62 -6.26 -0.78 2.92
CA VAL A 62 -5.33 -1.89 2.65
C VAL A 62 -4.07 -1.77 3.49
N GLN A 63 -3.49 -0.58 3.61
CA GLN A 63 -2.29 -0.38 4.45
C GLN A 63 -2.58 -0.66 5.93
N ASP A 64 -3.77 -0.33 6.42
CA ASP A 64 -4.14 -0.66 7.80
C ASP A 64 -4.35 -2.16 8.01
N GLY A 65 -4.98 -2.83 7.04
CA GLY A 65 -5.08 -4.30 7.02
C GLY A 65 -3.71 -4.97 6.97
N ILE A 66 -2.77 -4.43 6.18
CA ILE A 66 -1.38 -4.94 6.12
C ILE A 66 -0.67 -4.81 7.46
N LYS A 67 -0.95 -3.82 8.31
CA LYS A 67 -0.32 -3.75 9.65
C LYS A 67 -0.75 -4.90 10.58
N LYS A 68 -1.94 -5.45 10.36
CA LYS A 68 -2.46 -6.60 11.10
C LYS A 68 -2.05 -7.94 10.47
N VAL A 69 -1.25 -7.91 9.39
CA VAL A 69 -0.90 -9.11 8.64
C VAL A 69 0.03 -10.02 9.41
N ASP A 70 -0.01 -11.29 9.01
CA ASP A 70 0.88 -12.33 9.45
C ASP A 70 2.37 -11.94 9.35
N LYS A 71 3.15 -12.25 10.39
CA LYS A 71 4.62 -12.05 10.46
C LYS A 71 5.37 -12.66 9.25
N ALA A 72 4.83 -13.70 8.62
CA ALA A 72 5.37 -14.27 7.38
C ALA A 72 5.44 -13.24 6.23
N VAL A 73 4.43 -12.36 6.10
CA VAL A 73 4.42 -11.30 5.08
C VAL A 73 5.48 -10.25 5.38
N GLU A 74 5.68 -9.89 6.65
CA GLU A 74 6.74 -8.96 7.06
C GLU A 74 8.13 -9.50 6.71
N ILE A 75 8.37 -10.79 6.99
CA ILE A 75 9.62 -11.49 6.65
C ILE A 75 9.89 -11.44 5.13
N VAL A 76 8.89 -11.77 4.31
CA VAL A 76 9.04 -11.75 2.84
C VAL A 76 9.20 -10.32 2.31
N GLN A 77 8.44 -9.35 2.83
CA GLN A 77 8.60 -7.93 2.48
C GLN A 77 10.02 -7.45 2.76
N TRP A 78 10.57 -7.80 3.92
CA TRP A 78 11.93 -7.43 4.29
C TRP A 78 12.94 -8.05 3.34
N ALA A 79 12.82 -9.35 3.06
CA ALA A 79 13.74 -10.07 2.19
C ALA A 79 13.76 -9.48 0.77
N VAL A 80 12.59 -9.20 0.20
CA VAL A 80 12.48 -8.55 -1.12
C VAL A 80 13.06 -7.14 -1.09
N LYS A 81 12.79 -6.37 -0.03
CA LYS A 81 13.33 -5.02 0.15
C LYS A 81 14.86 -5.06 0.22
N TRP A 82 15.46 -6.00 0.94
CA TRP A 82 16.91 -6.17 1.04
C TRP A 82 17.58 -6.41 -0.31
N ILE A 83 17.05 -7.36 -1.08
CA ILE A 83 17.57 -7.69 -2.41
C ILE A 83 17.48 -6.49 -3.33
N ARG A 84 16.33 -5.80 -3.33
CA ARG A 84 16.07 -4.66 -4.24
C ARG A 84 16.78 -3.36 -3.85
N GLN A 85 17.42 -3.28 -2.69
CA GLN A 85 18.17 -2.09 -2.26
C GLN A 85 19.47 -1.88 -3.04
N SER A 86 20.04 -2.93 -3.64
CA SER A 86 21.31 -2.83 -4.37
C SER A 86 21.25 -3.54 -5.73
N PRO A 87 21.74 -2.91 -6.82
CA PRO A 87 21.88 -3.59 -8.11
C PRO A 87 22.72 -4.87 -8.04
N SER A 88 23.76 -4.90 -7.20
CA SER A 88 24.61 -6.10 -7.04
C SER A 88 23.84 -7.27 -6.42
N ARG A 89 22.98 -7.00 -5.43
CA ARG A 89 22.13 -8.00 -4.79
C ARG A 89 21.06 -8.52 -5.75
N ILE A 90 20.44 -7.63 -6.53
CA ILE A 90 19.50 -8.03 -7.60
C ILE A 90 20.20 -8.93 -8.61
N HIS A 91 21.41 -8.58 -9.04
CA HIS A 91 22.16 -9.37 -10.01
C HIS A 91 22.46 -10.78 -9.47
N LYS A 92 23.02 -10.88 -8.25
CA LYS A 92 23.28 -12.17 -7.60
C LYS A 92 22.02 -13.00 -7.44
N PHE A 93 20.93 -12.40 -6.94
CA PHE A 93 19.65 -13.09 -6.81
C PHE A 93 19.14 -13.61 -8.16
N THR A 94 19.33 -12.84 -9.23
CA THR A 94 18.95 -13.25 -10.59
C THR A 94 19.78 -14.44 -11.08
N GLU A 95 21.08 -14.51 -10.77
CA GLU A 95 21.90 -15.68 -11.09
C GLU A 95 21.44 -16.93 -10.34
N PHE A 96 21.11 -16.81 -9.05
CA PHE A 96 20.51 -17.92 -8.30
C PHE A 96 19.15 -18.35 -8.87
N ALA A 97 18.32 -17.38 -9.25
CA ALA A 97 17.01 -17.61 -9.83
C ALA A 97 17.06 -18.38 -11.15
N LYS A 98 18.06 -18.13 -12.00
CA LYS A 98 18.26 -18.88 -13.26
C LYS A 98 18.44 -20.38 -13.01
N VAL A 99 19.05 -20.76 -11.88
CA VAL A 99 19.30 -22.16 -11.53
C VAL A 99 18.15 -22.75 -10.73
N ALA A 100 17.64 -22.04 -9.73
CA ALA A 100 16.61 -22.55 -8.81
C ALA A 100 15.19 -22.52 -9.41
N ASN A 101 14.94 -21.59 -10.34
CA ASN A 101 13.63 -21.36 -10.94
C ASN A 101 13.73 -21.09 -12.47
N PRO A 102 14.26 -22.05 -13.26
CA PRO A 102 14.39 -21.90 -14.70
C PRO A 102 12.99 -21.82 -15.33
N GLY A 103 12.60 -20.63 -15.79
CA GLY A 103 11.28 -20.37 -16.38
C GLY A 103 10.58 -19.15 -15.80
N ILE A 104 10.99 -18.66 -14.64
CA ILE A 104 10.44 -17.41 -14.09
C ILE A 104 11.23 -16.22 -14.64
N THR A 105 10.56 -15.40 -15.44
CA THR A 105 11.12 -14.20 -16.07
C THR A 105 10.71 -12.89 -15.39
N LYS A 106 9.77 -12.96 -14.44
CA LYS A 106 9.24 -11.77 -13.74
C LYS A 106 10.26 -11.25 -12.74
N HIS A 107 10.62 -9.96 -12.79
CA HIS A 107 11.47 -9.37 -11.76
C HIS A 107 10.72 -9.21 -10.43
N LEU A 108 11.41 -9.46 -9.30
CA LEU A 108 10.93 -9.10 -7.97
C LEU A 108 10.46 -7.64 -7.96
N LYS A 109 9.31 -7.34 -7.36
CA LYS A 109 8.80 -5.97 -7.22
C LYS A 109 8.98 -5.48 -5.79
N ARG A 110 9.28 -4.20 -5.61
CA ARG A 110 9.30 -3.59 -4.27
C ARG A 110 7.89 -3.16 -3.91
N ASP A 111 7.52 -3.36 -2.65
CA ASP A 111 6.30 -2.77 -2.09
C ASP A 111 6.39 -1.23 -2.04
N VAL A 112 5.29 -0.56 -2.35
CA VAL A 112 5.15 0.90 -2.43
C VAL A 112 3.92 1.30 -1.58
N PRO A 113 4.10 1.71 -0.32
CA PRO A 113 2.99 1.93 0.63
C PRO A 113 1.90 2.93 0.19
N THR A 114 2.18 3.75 -0.81
CA THR A 114 1.22 4.69 -1.40
C THR A 114 0.34 4.07 -2.51
N ARG A 115 0.55 2.80 -2.85
CA ARG A 115 -0.19 2.06 -3.88
C ARG A 115 -0.81 0.81 -3.26
N TRP A 116 -2.14 0.77 -3.25
CA TRP A 116 -2.89 -0.27 -2.53
C TRP A 116 -2.58 -1.69 -3.00
N ASN A 117 -2.22 -1.88 -4.27
CA ASN A 117 -1.95 -3.21 -4.85
C ASN A 117 -0.46 -3.60 -4.88
N SER A 118 0.46 -2.77 -4.38
CA SER A 118 1.90 -3.06 -4.51
C SER A 118 2.35 -4.24 -3.66
N ASN A 119 1.79 -4.38 -2.47
CA ASN A 119 2.10 -5.47 -1.56
C ASN A 119 1.68 -6.82 -2.18
N TYR A 120 0.44 -6.90 -2.66
CA TYR A 120 -0.07 -8.08 -3.37
C TYR A 120 0.84 -8.49 -4.54
N HIS A 121 1.18 -7.55 -5.44
CA HIS A 121 2.05 -7.86 -6.58
C HIS A 121 3.48 -8.23 -6.18
N MET A 122 3.97 -7.71 -5.05
CA MET A 122 5.26 -8.11 -4.50
C MET A 122 5.21 -9.55 -4.02
N LEU A 123 4.21 -9.91 -3.22
CA LEU A 123 4.03 -11.27 -2.70
C LEU A 123 3.77 -12.29 -3.81
N GLU A 124 2.89 -11.97 -4.76
CA GLU A 124 2.53 -12.80 -5.91
C GLU A 124 3.76 -13.21 -6.74
N ILE A 125 4.74 -12.32 -6.88
CA ILE A 125 5.99 -12.62 -7.58
C ILE A 125 7.00 -13.30 -6.64
N ALA A 126 7.13 -12.83 -5.40
CA ALA A 126 8.10 -13.33 -4.45
C ALA A 126 7.90 -14.82 -4.14
N GLN A 127 6.65 -15.27 -3.98
CA GLN A 127 6.33 -16.68 -3.71
C GLN A 127 6.82 -17.63 -4.80
N ALA A 128 6.90 -17.16 -6.05
CA ALA A 128 7.37 -17.96 -7.16
C ALA A 128 8.90 -18.22 -7.04
N TYR A 129 9.61 -17.39 -6.29
CA TYR A 129 11.04 -17.47 -6.05
C TYR A 129 11.42 -18.10 -4.70
N GLU A 130 10.51 -18.80 -4.01
CA GLU A 130 10.76 -19.48 -2.73
C GLU A 130 12.10 -20.25 -2.71
N LYS A 131 12.35 -21.13 -3.68
CA LYS A 131 13.60 -21.89 -3.81
C LYS A 131 14.84 -21.02 -4.02
N THR A 132 14.69 -19.87 -4.68
CA THR A 132 15.79 -18.92 -4.84
C THR A 132 16.12 -18.26 -3.51
N PHE A 133 15.12 -17.91 -2.69
CA PHE A 133 15.35 -17.36 -1.35
C PHE A 133 16.06 -18.36 -0.43
N GLU A 134 15.65 -19.63 -0.45
CA GLU A 134 16.33 -20.70 0.31
C GLU A 134 17.81 -20.80 -0.06
N ARG A 135 18.13 -20.77 -1.36
CA ARG A 135 19.52 -20.81 -1.83
C ARG A 135 20.29 -19.53 -1.51
N TYR A 136 19.65 -18.37 -1.66
CA TYR A 136 20.26 -17.07 -1.41
C TYR A 136 20.73 -16.95 0.05
N ASP A 137 19.96 -17.47 1.00
CA ASP A 137 20.35 -17.53 2.42
C ASP A 137 21.62 -18.34 2.66
N LEU A 138 21.74 -19.52 2.04
CA LEU A 138 22.88 -20.40 2.22
C LEU A 138 24.19 -19.80 1.68
N GLU A 139 24.10 -18.94 0.65
CA GLU A 139 25.27 -18.40 -0.05
C GLU A 139 25.61 -16.94 0.32
N GLU A 140 24.68 -16.17 0.91
CA GLU A 140 24.88 -14.75 1.24
C GLU A 140 24.83 -14.48 2.75
N PHE A 141 25.98 -14.58 3.42
CA PHE A 141 26.12 -14.33 4.87
C PHE A 141 25.56 -12.98 5.33
N ASP A 142 25.78 -11.90 4.55
CA ASP A 142 25.29 -10.56 4.89
C ASP A 142 23.75 -10.49 4.95
N PHE A 143 23.07 -11.29 4.11
CA PHE A 143 21.61 -11.34 4.12
C PHE A 143 21.09 -11.92 5.43
N ARG A 144 21.65 -13.07 5.82
CA ARG A 144 21.33 -13.74 7.07
C ARG A 144 21.62 -12.89 8.29
N TYR A 145 22.80 -12.27 8.33
CA TYR A 145 23.19 -11.41 9.43
C TYR A 145 22.23 -10.22 9.59
N GLU A 146 21.86 -9.55 8.49
CA GLU A 146 21.01 -8.36 8.57
C GLU A 146 19.52 -8.67 8.81
N ILE A 147 19.01 -9.83 8.36
CA ILE A 147 17.63 -10.23 8.67
C ILE A 147 17.48 -10.61 10.14
N GLU A 148 18.45 -11.36 10.69
CA GLU A 148 18.47 -11.73 12.11
C GLU A 148 18.64 -10.48 13.01
N LYS A 149 19.51 -9.54 12.61
CA LYS A 149 19.68 -8.24 13.28
C LYS A 149 18.42 -7.37 13.23
N ALA A 150 17.59 -7.52 12.21
CA ALA A 150 16.27 -6.89 12.14
C ALA A 150 15.21 -7.58 13.03
N GLY A 151 15.56 -8.65 13.74
CA GLY A 151 14.64 -9.42 14.59
C GLY A 151 13.71 -10.35 13.81
N LEU A 152 14.06 -10.65 12.55
CA LEU A 152 13.28 -11.48 11.64
C LEU A 152 14.01 -12.80 11.36
N SER A 153 13.24 -13.83 11.03
CA SER A 153 13.80 -15.11 10.56
C SER A 153 13.93 -15.10 9.04
N ILE A 154 14.80 -15.98 8.53
CA ILE A 154 14.85 -16.30 7.11
C ILE A 154 13.49 -16.87 6.68
N PRO A 155 12.95 -16.49 5.51
CA PRO A 155 11.68 -17.04 5.02
C PRO A 155 11.75 -18.58 4.93
N SER A 156 10.95 -19.26 5.74
CA SER A 156 10.83 -20.71 5.76
C SER A 156 9.68 -21.19 4.85
N SER A 157 9.64 -22.49 4.52
CA SER A 157 8.52 -23.06 3.76
C SER A 157 7.16 -22.82 4.43
N SER A 158 7.12 -22.76 5.77
CA SER A 158 5.92 -22.43 6.53
C SER A 158 5.49 -20.96 6.34
N ASP A 159 6.44 -20.03 6.23
CA ASP A 159 6.14 -18.62 5.94
C ASP A 159 5.57 -18.48 4.53
N TRP A 160 6.13 -19.20 3.55
CA TRP A 160 5.62 -19.20 2.19
C TRP A 160 4.23 -19.80 2.08
N GLU A 161 3.93 -20.86 2.83
CA GLU A 161 2.58 -21.41 2.94
C GLU A 161 1.60 -20.41 3.55
N ARG A 162 2.00 -19.70 4.62
CA ARG A 162 1.18 -18.65 5.23
C ARG A 162 0.98 -17.46 4.30
N VAL A 163 1.95 -17.09 3.48
CA VAL A 163 1.79 -16.06 2.44
C VAL A 163 0.80 -16.51 1.36
N ARG A 164 0.82 -17.78 0.96
CA ARG A 164 -0.13 -18.36 0.00
C ARG A 164 -1.55 -18.45 0.55
N ASN A 165 -1.70 -18.89 1.80
CA ASN A 165 -2.99 -19.18 2.44
C ASN A 165 -3.61 -17.93 3.11
N GLY A 166 -2.78 -17.08 3.70
CA GLY A 166 -3.15 -15.80 4.30
C GLY A 166 -3.60 -14.74 3.29
N SER A 167 -3.51 -15.04 1.99
CA SER A 167 -4.12 -14.21 0.95
C SER A 167 -5.66 -14.23 0.99
N ILE A 168 -6.32 -15.14 1.74
CA ILE A 168 -7.80 -15.24 1.70
C ILE A 168 -8.52 -15.40 3.06
N ASN A 169 -8.00 -16.04 4.14
CA ASN A 169 -8.93 -16.43 5.24
C ASN A 169 -8.57 -16.22 6.74
N ASP A 170 -7.32 -16.04 7.20
CA ASP A 170 -7.03 -16.40 8.61
C ASP A 170 -6.57 -15.26 9.56
N THR A 171 -6.83 -13.98 9.30
CA THR A 171 -6.32 -12.91 10.22
C THR A 171 -7.27 -11.77 10.54
N ILE A 172 -8.46 -11.72 9.92
CA ILE A 172 -9.43 -10.65 10.19
C ILE A 172 -10.76 -11.29 10.57
N ASP A 173 -11.05 -11.32 11.87
CA ASP A 173 -12.41 -11.55 12.37
C ASP A 173 -13.21 -10.27 12.12
N TYR A 174 -13.76 -10.17 10.92
CA TYR A 174 -14.52 -9.00 10.47
C TYR A 174 -15.71 -8.71 11.38
N GLU A 175 -16.30 -9.73 12.01
CA GLU A 175 -17.43 -9.55 12.92
C GLU A 175 -16.98 -8.86 14.20
N LYS A 176 -15.89 -9.34 14.82
CA LYS A 176 -15.36 -8.73 16.03
C LYS A 176 -14.86 -7.30 15.82
N ASP A 177 -14.10 -7.06 14.74
CA ASP A 177 -13.61 -5.72 14.39
C ASP A 177 -14.78 -4.75 14.11
N TRP A 178 -15.87 -5.23 13.50
CA TRP A 178 -17.04 -4.40 13.21
C TRP A 178 -17.85 -4.06 14.48
N GLU A 179 -18.02 -5.01 15.39
CA GLU A 179 -18.68 -4.80 16.68
C GLU A 179 -17.92 -3.81 17.57
N GLU A 180 -16.59 -3.93 17.65
CA GLU A 180 -15.74 -3.00 18.39
C GLU A 180 -15.85 -1.56 17.84
N ASN A 181 -15.83 -1.40 16.51
CA ASN A 181 -16.00 -0.08 15.87
C ASN A 181 -17.40 0.51 16.10
N GLN A 182 -18.47 -0.30 16.04
CA GLN A 182 -19.81 0.18 16.39
C GLN A 182 -19.91 0.64 17.84
N GLN A 183 -19.23 -0.05 18.76
CA GLN A 183 -19.24 0.34 20.17
C GLN A 183 -18.53 1.68 20.37
N ILE A 184 -17.37 1.89 19.72
CA ILE A 184 -16.64 3.16 19.74
C ILE A 184 -17.49 4.31 19.20
N ASP A 185 -18.17 4.11 18.07
CA ASP A 185 -19.05 5.14 17.48
C ASP A 185 -20.23 5.50 18.38
N ARG A 186 -20.79 4.51 19.09
CA ARG A 186 -21.85 4.74 20.10
C ARG A 186 -21.34 5.52 21.31
N GLU A 187 -20.10 5.28 21.74
CA GLU A 187 -19.51 6.04 22.86
C GLU A 187 -19.18 7.48 22.46
N LEU A 188 -18.59 7.70 21.29
CA LEU A 188 -18.30 9.03 20.75
C LEU A 188 -19.57 9.87 20.53
N SER A 189 -20.68 9.21 20.16
CA SER A 189 -21.98 9.87 19.99
C SER A 189 -22.62 10.32 21.31
N LYS A 190 -22.22 9.74 22.45
CA LYS A 190 -22.70 10.15 23.79
C LYS A 190 -21.88 11.29 24.39
N MET A 191 -20.74 11.64 23.78
CA MET A 191 -19.86 12.74 24.22
C MET A 191 -20.13 14.07 23.49
N LYS A 192 -21.09 14.09 22.56
CA LYS A 192 -21.60 15.29 21.89
C LYS A 192 -22.95 15.68 22.45
#